data_AF-A0A8T4QWN0-F1
#
_entry.id   AF-A0A8T4QWN0-F1
#
_cell.length_a   1.000
_cell.length_b   1.000
_cell.length_c   1.000
_cell.angle_alpha   90.00
_cell.angle_beta   90.00
_cell.angle_gamma   90.00
#
_symmetry.space_group_name_H-M   'P 1'
#
loop_
_entity.id
_entity.type
_entity.pdbx_description
1 polymer ?
#
loop_
_entity_poly.entity_id
_entity_poly.type
_entity_poly.pdbx_seq_one_letter_code
_entity_poly.pdbx_strand_id
1 'polypeptide(L)'
;MVTFNKLAAIIILLAAFLVIGYTLLGPDKGLNKAKDIFSNIADYLPNISFGAKELQGTPSVYTPGVESSLGNLKSVIEVMINSNKNNCFMQFAPLPDLTAADEAGEEIVNTISFTVSGENTLVQVSDNKGNVFSSETWNFKPCVIAGESNPNIAENFYTNFLKEGARCSGCIWGVCPSDEDCALPYWGYANQMQISYAGGFFTDDGNKIEFGQPASESTDNFQNGGYLFKPSPGFVCFFPTKKGDNSCDGDNAYGLDNDCLTDETEEESIPYKIQHAQLNYCY
;
A
#
# COMPACT_ATOMS: atom_id res chain seq x y z
N MET A 1 48.40 13.89 2.08
CA MET A 1 49.10 12.89 2.93
C MET A 1 48.05 11.94 3.47
N VAL A 2 47.92 10.74 2.90
CA VAL A 2 47.08 9.70 3.51
C VAL A 2 47.78 9.32 4.79
N THR A 3 47.15 9.57 5.94
CA THR A 3 47.71 9.22 7.24
C THR A 3 48.04 7.73 7.23
N PHE A 4 49.23 7.37 7.71
CA PHE A 4 49.75 5.99 7.72
C PHE A 4 48.70 4.96 8.22
N ASN A 5 47.84 5.40 9.13
CA ASN A 5 46.71 4.64 9.68
C ASN A 5 45.64 4.26 8.63
N LYS A 6 45.33 5.13 7.65
CA LYS A 6 44.39 4.82 6.56
C LYS A 6 44.97 3.81 5.58
N LEU A 7 46.28 3.92 5.29
CA LEU A 7 46.97 2.96 4.42
C LEU A 7 47.04 1.58 5.09
N ALA A 8 47.39 1.53 6.37
CA ALA A 8 47.42 0.29 7.16
C ALA A 8 46.02 -0.37 7.24
N ALA A 9 44.97 0.43 7.47
CA ALA A 9 43.60 -0.09 7.52
C ALA A 9 43.17 -0.69 6.17
N ILE A 10 43.48 -0.04 5.05
CA ILE A 10 43.17 -0.55 3.71
C ILE A 10 43.91 -1.85 3.41
N ILE A 11 45.20 -1.95 3.80
CA ILE A 11 46.00 -3.16 3.62
C ILE A 11 45.45 -4.32 4.45
N ILE A 12 45.07 -4.08 5.71
CA ILE A 12 44.46 -5.10 6.57
C ILE A 12 43.13 -5.59 5.99
N LEU A 13 42.32 -4.68 5.49
CA LEU A 13 41.01 -5.01 4.92
C LEU A 13 41.13 -5.81 3.61
N LEU A 14 42.12 -5.47 2.77
CA LEU A 14 42.47 -6.24 1.57
C LEU A 14 43.00 -7.65 1.90
N ALA A 15 43.86 -7.77 2.91
CA ALA A 15 44.36 -9.07 3.37
C ALA A 15 43.23 -9.95 3.92
N ALA A 16 42.30 -9.37 4.69
CA ALA A 16 41.12 -10.09 5.17
C ALA A 16 40.23 -10.55 4.01
N PHE A 17 40.02 -9.71 3.00
CA PHE A 17 39.23 -10.06 1.82
C PHE A 17 39.86 -11.20 1.01
N LEU A 18 41.19 -11.22 0.87
CA LEU A 18 41.92 -12.30 0.20
C LEU A 18 41.83 -13.62 0.97
N VAL A 19 41.91 -13.57 2.31
CA VAL A 19 41.74 -14.77 3.15
C VAL A 19 40.30 -15.29 3.06
N ILE A 20 39.30 -14.42 3.13
CA ILE A 20 37.89 -14.79 2.99
C ILE A 20 37.64 -15.41 1.61
N GLY A 21 38.11 -14.78 0.53
CA GLY A 21 37.99 -15.30 -0.83
C GLY A 21 38.65 -16.68 -1.00
N TYR A 22 39.86 -16.86 -0.45
CA TYR A 22 40.58 -18.13 -0.49
C TYR A 22 39.86 -19.24 0.30
N THR A 23 39.27 -18.92 1.45
CA THR A 23 38.53 -19.88 2.28
C THR A 23 37.14 -20.23 1.73
N LEU A 24 36.50 -19.32 0.99
CA LEU A 24 35.18 -19.56 0.38
C LEU A 24 35.27 -20.27 -0.98
N LEU A 25 36.33 -20.04 -1.75
CA LEU A 25 36.52 -20.62 -3.09
C LEU A 25 37.46 -21.83 -3.12
N GLY A 26 38.05 -22.20 -1.98
CA GLY A 26 38.90 -23.38 -1.86
C GLY A 26 38.11 -24.71 -1.98
N PRO A 27 38.77 -25.80 -2.40
CA PRO A 27 38.11 -27.08 -2.69
C PRO A 27 37.48 -27.76 -1.47
N ASP A 28 37.88 -27.39 -0.26
CA ASP A 28 37.28 -27.85 0.99
C ASP A 28 36.29 -26.78 1.51
N LYS A 29 34.99 -26.98 1.23
CA LYS A 29 33.88 -26.07 1.58
C LYS A 29 33.90 -25.67 3.07
N GLY A 30 34.44 -24.47 3.35
CA GLY A 30 34.88 -24.02 4.67
C GLY A 30 33.96 -23.06 5.41
N LEU A 31 32.63 -23.22 5.35
CA LEU A 31 31.71 -22.31 6.07
C LEU A 31 31.88 -22.39 7.60
N ASN A 32 32.27 -23.56 8.11
CA ASN A 32 32.51 -23.76 9.55
C ASN A 32 33.82 -23.11 10.03
N LYS A 33 34.87 -23.04 9.18
CA LYS A 33 36.13 -22.36 9.53
C LYS A 33 36.00 -20.84 9.51
N ALA A 34 35.15 -20.29 8.65
CA ALA A 34 34.88 -18.85 8.64
C ALA A 34 34.24 -18.39 9.97
N LYS A 35 33.29 -19.16 10.53
CA LYS A 35 32.68 -18.85 11.84
C LYS A 35 33.70 -18.83 12.98
N ASP A 36 34.66 -19.76 12.99
CA ASP A 36 35.73 -19.78 13.99
C ASP A 36 36.68 -18.57 13.86
N ILE A 37 36.93 -18.09 12.65
CA ILE A 37 37.75 -16.88 12.45
C ILE A 37 37.00 -15.62 12.90
N PHE A 38 35.71 -15.49 12.58
CA PHE A 38 34.89 -14.35 12.99
C PHE A 38 34.67 -14.27 14.51
N SER A 39 34.52 -15.41 15.18
CA SER A 39 34.42 -15.45 16.65
C SER A 39 35.74 -15.05 17.32
N ASN A 40 36.89 -15.52 16.81
CA ASN A 40 38.19 -15.13 17.37
C ASN A 40 38.53 -13.64 17.13
N ILE A 41 38.04 -13.01 16.06
CA ILE A 41 38.26 -11.56 15.83
C ILE A 41 37.50 -10.70 16.84
N ALA A 42 36.34 -11.16 17.32
CA ALA A 42 35.57 -10.45 18.34
C ALA A 42 36.36 -10.30 19.66
N ASP A 43 37.19 -11.29 20.01
CA ASP A 43 38.00 -11.27 21.23
C ASP A 43 39.20 -10.30 21.16
N TYR A 44 39.72 -10.01 19.96
CA TYR A 44 40.85 -9.10 19.77
C TYR A 44 40.44 -7.61 19.65
N LEU A 45 39.14 -7.33 19.51
CA LEU A 45 38.59 -5.97 19.40
C LEU A 45 37.45 -5.74 20.43
N PRO A 46 37.71 -5.89 21.75
CA PRO A 46 36.66 -5.83 22.78
C PRO A 46 35.96 -4.47 22.89
N ASN A 47 36.51 -3.42 22.27
CA ASN A 47 35.96 -2.07 22.25
C ASN A 47 35.38 -1.64 20.89
N ILE A 48 35.35 -2.53 19.90
CA ILE A 48 34.64 -2.25 18.65
C ILE A 48 33.32 -3.01 18.66
N SER A 49 32.34 -2.42 19.35
CA SER A 49 30.93 -2.73 19.14
C SER A 49 30.56 -2.33 17.70
N PHE A 50 30.85 -3.20 16.74
CA PHE A 50 30.19 -3.16 15.44
C PHE A 50 28.74 -3.59 15.65
N GLY A 51 27.82 -2.62 15.75
CA GLY A 51 26.38 -2.87 15.78
C GLY A 51 25.56 -2.12 16.83
N ALA A 52 26.17 -1.46 17.82
CA ALA A 52 25.41 -0.76 18.88
C ALA A 52 25.72 0.75 19.02
N LYS A 53 26.29 1.39 17.99
CA LYS A 53 25.87 2.76 17.76
C LYS A 53 24.47 2.64 17.19
N GLU A 54 23.48 2.69 18.08
CA GLU A 54 22.17 3.19 17.72
C GLU A 54 22.46 4.47 16.94
N LEU A 55 22.34 4.36 15.61
CA LEU A 55 22.10 5.53 14.79
C LEU A 55 20.86 6.11 15.47
N GLN A 56 21.05 7.16 16.27
CA GLN A 56 19.99 8.07 16.62
C GLN A 56 19.57 8.63 15.28
N GLY A 57 18.70 7.87 14.60
CA GLY A 57 18.15 8.23 13.32
C GLY A 57 17.54 9.58 13.56
N THR A 58 17.99 10.58 12.81
CA THR A 58 17.32 11.86 12.73
C THR A 58 15.83 11.54 12.62
N PRO A 59 14.97 12.04 13.52
CA PRO A 59 13.55 11.69 13.52
C PRO A 59 13.05 11.91 12.10
N SER A 60 12.61 10.82 11.47
CA SER A 60 12.23 10.91 10.07
C SER A 60 11.05 11.86 9.94
N VAL A 61 11.16 12.74 8.96
CA VAL A 61 10.17 13.78 8.70
C VAL A 61 9.10 13.16 7.81
N TYR A 62 7.91 12.90 8.36
CA TYR A 62 6.71 12.66 7.55
C TYR A 62 6.44 13.88 6.67
N THR A 63 5.89 13.69 5.47
CA THR A 63 5.15 14.80 4.82
C THR A 63 4.07 15.27 5.81
N PRO A 64 3.96 16.59 6.08
CA PRO A 64 2.91 17.10 6.95
C PRO A 64 1.53 16.57 6.55
N GLY A 65 0.81 16.00 7.51
CA GLY A 65 -0.55 15.48 7.31
C GLY A 65 -0.65 13.98 7.04
N VAL A 66 0.43 13.29 6.64
CA VAL A 66 0.38 11.82 6.40
C VAL A 66 -0.03 11.07 7.66
N GLU A 67 0.53 11.39 8.82
CA GLU A 67 0.17 10.76 10.10
C GLU A 67 -1.32 10.96 10.45
N SER A 68 -1.83 12.19 10.26
CA SER A 68 -3.25 12.50 10.51
C SER A 68 -4.18 11.73 9.56
N SER A 69 -3.82 11.66 8.27
CA SER A 69 -4.63 10.93 7.29
C SER A 69 -4.56 9.42 7.48
N LEU A 70 -3.42 8.87 7.91
CA LEU A 70 -3.31 7.46 8.31
C LEU A 70 -4.12 7.15 9.56
N GLY A 71 -4.11 8.04 10.56
CA GLY A 71 -4.97 7.92 11.73
C GLY A 71 -6.45 7.91 11.37
N ASN A 72 -6.86 8.78 10.44
CA ASN A 72 -8.23 8.79 9.91
C ASN A 72 -8.56 7.50 9.15
N LEU A 73 -7.70 7.07 8.22
CA LEU A 73 -7.88 5.84 7.46
C LEU A 73 -8.00 4.62 8.38
N LYS A 74 -7.12 4.51 9.37
CA LYS A 74 -7.16 3.45 10.38
C LYS A 74 -8.47 3.45 11.15
N SER A 75 -8.91 4.62 11.64
CA SER A 75 -10.19 4.74 12.35
C SER A 75 -11.37 4.32 11.49
N VAL A 76 -11.39 4.68 10.20
CA VAL A 76 -12.46 4.27 9.27
C VAL A 76 -12.44 2.75 9.06
N ILE A 77 -11.27 2.15 8.81
CA ILE A 77 -11.12 0.69 8.67
C ILE A 77 -11.60 -0.03 9.94
N GLU A 78 -11.24 0.45 11.13
CA GLU A 78 -11.68 -0.13 12.39
C GLU A 78 -13.21 -0.08 12.55
N VAL A 79 -13.86 1.00 12.14
CA VAL A 79 -15.34 1.08 12.13
C VAL A 79 -15.92 0.06 11.15
N MET A 80 -15.41 -0.01 9.92
CA MET A 80 -15.90 -0.96 8.91
C MET A 80 -15.77 -2.41 9.40
N ILE A 81 -14.61 -2.78 9.96
CA ILE A 81 -14.34 -4.14 10.46
C ILE A 81 -15.27 -4.51 11.61
N ASN A 82 -15.55 -3.57 12.52
CA ASN A 82 -16.46 -3.81 13.65
C ASN A 82 -17.95 -3.71 13.27
N SER A 83 -18.28 -3.19 12.08
CA SER A 83 -19.64 -3.17 11.57
C SER A 83 -20.17 -4.59 11.37
N ASN A 84 -21.44 -4.82 11.71
CA ASN A 84 -22.14 -6.07 11.37
C ASN A 84 -22.69 -6.07 9.93
N LYS A 85 -22.51 -4.96 9.18
CA LYS A 85 -22.94 -4.84 7.79
C LYS A 85 -21.85 -5.33 6.84
N ASN A 86 -22.31 -5.94 5.75
CA ASN A 86 -21.53 -6.27 4.56
C ASN A 86 -22.01 -5.38 3.41
N ASN A 87 -21.26 -5.37 2.31
CA ASN A 87 -21.55 -4.54 1.15
C ASN A 87 -21.83 -3.09 1.52
N CYS A 88 -20.98 -2.54 2.39
CA CYS A 88 -21.13 -1.21 2.95
C CYS A 88 -19.92 -0.33 2.64
N PHE A 89 -20.17 0.97 2.66
CA PHE A 89 -19.23 2.01 2.26
C PHE A 89 -18.94 2.90 3.46
N MET A 90 -17.73 3.44 3.48
CA MET A 90 -17.38 4.55 4.38
C MET A 90 -16.50 5.54 3.65
N GLN A 91 -16.72 6.80 4.00
CA GLN A 91 -15.85 7.87 3.55
C GLN A 91 -14.67 8.04 4.52
N PHE A 92 -13.48 8.28 4.00
CA PHE A 92 -12.29 8.69 4.72
C PHE A 92 -11.74 9.99 4.12
N ALA A 93 -10.96 10.71 4.91
CA ALA A 93 -10.29 11.91 4.44
C ALA A 93 -9.26 11.53 3.36
N PRO A 94 -9.25 12.21 2.21
CA PRO A 94 -8.25 11.97 1.18
C PRO A 94 -6.84 11.99 1.76
N LEU A 95 -6.02 11.05 1.29
CA LEU A 95 -4.59 11.07 1.59
C LEU A 95 -3.99 12.35 0.99
N PRO A 96 -3.07 13.03 1.70
CA PRO A 96 -2.37 14.17 1.12
C PRO A 96 -1.53 13.69 -0.07
N ASP A 97 -1.02 14.65 -0.82
CA ASP A 97 0.08 14.39 -1.74
C ASP A 97 1.22 13.71 -0.97
N LEU A 98 1.65 12.54 -1.45
CA LEU A 98 2.69 11.75 -0.81
C LEU A 98 4.10 12.22 -1.21
N THR A 99 4.23 13.32 -1.94
CA THR A 99 5.51 14.00 -2.17
C THR A 99 5.89 14.92 -1.00
N ALA A 100 7.18 15.10 -0.80
CA ALA A 100 7.78 16.13 0.05
C ALA A 100 9.12 16.55 -0.53
N ALA A 101 9.68 17.67 -0.05
CA ALA A 101 11.06 18.03 -0.31
C ALA A 101 11.90 17.76 0.94
N ASP A 102 13.08 17.17 0.79
CA ASP A 102 14.05 17.05 1.87
C ASP A 102 14.79 18.38 2.14
N GLU A 103 15.68 18.40 3.12
CA GLU A 103 16.46 19.61 3.47
C GLU A 103 17.34 20.12 2.31
N ALA A 104 17.70 19.25 1.36
CA ALA A 104 18.46 19.58 0.18
C ALA A 104 17.57 20.00 -1.01
N GLY A 105 16.24 19.94 -0.86
CA GLY A 105 15.27 20.21 -1.91
C GLY A 105 15.08 19.04 -2.87
N GLU A 106 15.54 17.83 -2.53
CA GLU A 106 15.25 16.62 -3.31
C GLU A 106 13.83 16.15 -3.03
N GLU A 107 13.14 15.69 -4.06
CA GLU A 107 11.81 15.11 -3.94
C GLU A 107 11.86 13.74 -3.24
N ILE A 108 11.18 13.66 -2.10
CA ILE A 108 10.86 12.44 -1.37
C ILE A 108 9.46 12.01 -1.79
N VAL A 109 9.32 10.79 -2.30
CA VAL A 109 8.02 10.16 -2.50
C VAL A 109 7.81 9.16 -1.37
N ASN A 110 6.75 9.38 -0.58
CA ASN A 110 6.29 8.43 0.42
C ASN A 110 5.41 7.36 -0.22
N THR A 111 5.54 6.15 0.28
CA THR A 111 4.75 4.98 -0.08
C THR A 111 4.12 4.41 1.17
N ILE A 112 2.81 4.18 1.12
CA ILE A 112 2.06 3.45 2.14
C ILE A 112 1.87 2.03 1.62
N SER A 113 2.54 1.05 2.23
CA SER A 113 2.41 -0.35 1.87
C SER A 113 1.51 -1.09 2.85
N PHE A 114 0.71 -2.01 2.31
CA PHE A 114 -0.17 -2.92 3.02
C PHE A 114 0.24 -4.33 2.65
N THR A 115 0.72 -5.11 3.62
CA THR A 115 1.19 -6.49 3.40
C THR A 115 0.47 -7.43 4.35
N VAL A 116 -0.23 -8.43 3.81
CA VAL A 116 -0.94 -9.39 4.65
C VAL A 116 0.05 -10.25 5.45
N SER A 117 -0.16 -10.32 6.76
CA SER A 117 0.60 -11.11 7.72
C SER A 117 -0.36 -11.93 8.58
N GLY A 118 -0.72 -13.12 8.11
CA GLY A 118 -1.72 -13.97 8.74
C GLY A 118 -3.13 -13.39 8.61
N GLU A 119 -3.78 -13.14 9.75
CA GLU A 119 -5.12 -12.51 9.81
C GLU A 119 -5.07 -10.98 9.81
N ASN A 120 -3.89 -10.40 9.92
CA ASN A 120 -3.69 -8.96 9.97
C ASN A 120 -2.99 -8.44 8.71
N THR A 121 -2.93 -7.11 8.58
CA THR A 121 -2.16 -6.39 7.57
C THR A 121 -1.09 -5.54 8.24
N LEU A 122 0.16 -5.73 7.85
CA LEU A 122 1.26 -4.84 8.16
C LEU A 122 1.13 -3.60 7.28
N VAL A 123 0.94 -2.45 7.89
CA VAL A 123 0.92 -1.15 7.23
C VAL A 123 2.23 -0.44 7.51
N GLN A 124 2.98 -0.12 6.46
CA GLN A 124 4.26 0.59 6.57
C GLN A 124 4.25 1.84 5.73
N VAL A 125 4.85 2.90 6.25
CA VAL A 125 5.16 4.11 5.48
C VAL A 125 6.65 4.18 5.27
N SER A 126 7.07 4.28 4.03
CA SER A 126 8.48 4.38 3.64
C SER A 126 8.70 5.45 2.58
N ASP A 127 9.90 6.01 2.50
CA ASP A 127 10.29 6.83 1.36
C ASP A 127 10.76 5.98 0.16
N ASN A 128 10.97 6.66 -0.98
CA ASN A 128 11.61 6.13 -2.18
C ASN A 128 13.08 5.70 -1.97
N LYS A 129 13.70 6.00 -0.82
CA LYS A 129 15.04 5.53 -0.43
C LYS A 129 14.98 4.24 0.42
N GLY A 130 13.77 3.75 0.74
CA GLY A 130 13.53 2.53 1.51
C GLY A 130 13.59 2.71 3.03
N ASN A 131 13.66 3.95 3.53
CA ASN A 131 13.61 4.23 4.95
C ASN A 131 12.17 4.05 5.45
N VAL A 132 11.97 3.22 6.47
CA VAL A 132 10.66 2.97 7.07
C VAL A 132 10.43 3.92 8.24
N PHE A 133 9.32 4.64 8.22
CA PHE A 133 8.98 5.69 9.20
C PHE A 133 7.88 5.27 10.16
N SER A 134 6.89 4.54 9.65
CA SER A 134 5.83 3.94 10.46
C SER A 134 5.68 2.49 10.07
N SER A 135 5.36 1.66 11.06
CA SER A 135 5.10 0.23 10.86
C SER A 135 4.13 -0.25 11.92
N GLU A 136 2.90 -0.54 11.52
CA GLU A 136 1.82 -0.98 12.40
C GLU A 136 1.12 -2.20 11.84
N THR A 137 0.42 -2.95 12.70
CA THR A 137 -0.39 -4.10 12.29
C THR A 137 -1.86 -3.79 12.53
N TRP A 138 -2.67 -3.89 11.47
CA TRP A 138 -4.11 -3.61 11.50
C TRP A 138 -4.91 -4.89 11.24
N ASN A 139 -6.04 -5.05 11.93
CA ASN A 139 -6.86 -6.27 11.86
C ASN A 139 -7.84 -6.23 10.67
N PHE A 140 -7.30 -6.26 9.46
CA PHE A 140 -8.08 -6.40 8.23
C PHE A 140 -7.24 -7.07 7.13
N LYS A 141 -7.89 -7.46 6.03
CA LYS A 141 -7.27 -7.94 4.79
C LYS A 141 -7.61 -6.96 3.66
N PRO A 142 -6.63 -6.44 2.90
CA PRO A 142 -6.91 -5.50 1.83
C PRO A 142 -7.49 -6.23 0.62
N CYS A 143 -8.39 -5.55 -0.05
CA CYS A 143 -8.87 -5.92 -1.37
C CYS A 143 -8.93 -4.69 -2.26
N VAL A 144 -9.24 -4.90 -3.54
CA VAL A 144 -9.38 -3.84 -4.52
C VAL A 144 -10.58 -4.10 -5.41
N ILE A 145 -11.20 -3.02 -5.91
CA ILE A 145 -12.23 -3.08 -6.95
C ILE A 145 -11.56 -3.00 -8.34
N ALA A 146 -10.67 -3.95 -8.57
CA ALA A 146 -9.95 -4.17 -9.82
C ALA A 146 -9.35 -5.59 -9.81
N GLY A 147 -8.81 -6.07 -10.93
CA GLY A 147 -8.16 -7.38 -10.92
C GLY A 147 -7.54 -7.79 -12.25
N GLU A 148 -6.24 -8.05 -12.25
CA GLU A 148 -5.57 -8.61 -13.43
C GLU A 148 -6.04 -10.05 -13.73
N SER A 149 -6.22 -10.87 -12.69
CA SER A 149 -6.67 -12.26 -12.84
C SER A 149 -8.14 -12.38 -13.24
N ASN A 150 -8.92 -11.33 -13.01
CA ASN A 150 -10.31 -11.23 -13.42
C ASN A 150 -10.58 -9.79 -13.88
N PRO A 151 -10.44 -9.50 -15.18
CA PRO A 151 -10.58 -8.13 -15.70
C PRO A 151 -12.00 -7.56 -15.55
N ASN A 152 -12.97 -8.38 -15.17
CA ASN A 152 -14.36 -7.96 -15.05
C ASN A 152 -14.69 -7.49 -13.62
N ILE A 153 -13.73 -7.43 -12.68
CA ILE A 153 -14.03 -7.03 -11.29
C ILE A 153 -14.70 -5.65 -11.22
N ALA A 154 -14.15 -4.64 -11.91
CA ALA A 154 -14.70 -3.29 -11.88
C ALA A 154 -16.07 -3.23 -12.58
N GLU A 155 -16.21 -3.85 -13.76
CA GLU A 155 -17.48 -3.94 -14.49
C GLU A 155 -18.57 -4.64 -13.67
N ASN A 156 -18.22 -5.74 -13.00
CA ASN A 156 -19.12 -6.47 -12.12
C ASN A 156 -19.51 -5.62 -10.91
N PHE A 157 -18.58 -4.85 -10.34
CA PHE A 157 -18.88 -3.92 -9.26
C PHE A 157 -19.86 -2.85 -9.72
N TYR A 158 -19.56 -2.18 -10.84
CA TYR A 158 -20.43 -1.18 -11.42
C TYR A 158 -21.83 -1.74 -11.70
N THR A 159 -21.93 -2.91 -12.35
CA THR A 159 -23.21 -3.57 -12.64
C THR A 159 -24.00 -3.97 -11.38
N ASN A 160 -23.30 -4.41 -10.33
CA ASN A 160 -23.96 -4.88 -9.10
C ASN A 160 -24.39 -3.73 -8.19
N PHE A 161 -23.65 -2.61 -8.15
CA PHE A 161 -23.84 -1.56 -7.16
C PHE A 161 -24.22 -0.19 -7.74
N LEU A 162 -23.71 0.14 -8.93
CA LEU A 162 -23.72 1.51 -9.45
C LEU A 162 -24.73 1.73 -10.58
N LYS A 163 -24.84 0.78 -11.50
CA LYS A 163 -25.75 0.86 -12.64
C LYS A 163 -27.21 1.06 -12.23
N GLU A 164 -28.01 1.77 -13.02
CA GLU A 164 -29.46 1.83 -12.83
C GLU A 164 -30.07 0.41 -12.69
N GLY A 165 -30.85 0.19 -11.63
CA GLY A 165 -31.45 -1.11 -11.34
C GLY A 165 -30.48 -2.16 -10.78
N ALA A 166 -29.30 -1.74 -10.32
CA ALA A 166 -28.30 -2.55 -9.64
C ALA A 166 -28.89 -3.46 -8.55
N ARG A 167 -28.62 -4.77 -8.66
CA ARG A 167 -29.20 -5.81 -7.80
C ARG A 167 -28.68 -5.81 -6.37
N CYS A 168 -27.48 -5.28 -6.17
CA CYS A 168 -26.83 -5.18 -4.86
C CYS A 168 -26.91 -3.78 -4.26
N SER A 169 -27.70 -2.90 -4.89
CA SER A 169 -27.95 -1.55 -4.37
C SER A 169 -29.09 -1.59 -3.33
N GLY A 170 -28.78 -1.09 -2.14
CA GLY A 170 -29.73 -0.78 -1.08
C GLY A 170 -30.31 -2.00 -0.34
N CYS A 171 -30.77 -1.77 0.89
CA CYS A 171 -31.59 -2.75 1.61
C CYS A 171 -33.06 -2.41 1.38
N ILE A 172 -33.74 -3.18 0.52
CA ILE A 172 -35.17 -3.00 0.29
C ILE A 172 -35.90 -3.57 1.51
N TRP A 173 -36.60 -2.71 2.27
CA TRP A 173 -37.30 -3.06 3.52
C TRP A 173 -36.41 -3.63 4.62
N GLY A 174 -35.13 -3.21 4.67
CA GLY A 174 -34.17 -3.70 5.66
C GLY A 174 -33.62 -5.10 5.37
N VAL A 175 -33.96 -5.68 4.21
CA VAL A 175 -33.32 -6.89 3.69
C VAL A 175 -32.27 -6.44 2.68
N CYS A 176 -31.01 -6.60 3.05
CA CYS A 176 -29.89 -6.31 2.17
C CYS A 176 -29.59 -7.56 1.32
N PRO A 177 -29.30 -7.40 0.02
CA PRO A 177 -28.84 -8.51 -0.81
C PRO A 177 -27.62 -9.16 -0.17
N SER A 178 -27.68 -10.48 -0.05
CA SER A 178 -26.55 -11.31 0.36
C SER A 178 -25.53 -11.43 -0.78
N ASP A 179 -24.33 -11.91 -0.48
CA ASP A 179 -23.31 -12.13 -1.51
C ASP A 179 -23.76 -13.10 -2.60
N GLU A 180 -24.73 -13.98 -2.30
CA GLU A 180 -25.33 -14.90 -3.28
C GLU A 180 -26.28 -14.18 -4.25
N ASP A 181 -26.83 -13.03 -3.86
CA ASP A 181 -27.69 -12.19 -4.70
C ASP A 181 -26.88 -11.33 -5.68
N CYS A 182 -25.61 -11.09 -5.34
CA CYS A 182 -24.64 -10.40 -6.19
C CYS A 182 -24.02 -11.38 -7.19
N ALA A 183 -24.48 -11.30 -8.44
CA ALA A 183 -23.93 -12.13 -9.49
C ALA A 183 -22.49 -11.68 -9.81
N LEU A 184 -21.59 -12.66 -9.95
CA LEU A 184 -20.19 -12.49 -10.36
C LEU A 184 -19.26 -11.88 -9.29
N PRO A 185 -17.97 -12.26 -9.24
CA PRO A 185 -17.00 -11.63 -8.36
C PRO A 185 -16.85 -10.14 -8.69
N TYR A 186 -17.00 -9.28 -7.70
CA TYR A 186 -16.95 -7.81 -7.84
C TYR A 186 -15.85 -7.16 -6.98
N TRP A 187 -14.98 -7.96 -6.38
CA TRP A 187 -13.77 -7.49 -5.69
C TRP A 187 -12.65 -8.53 -5.81
N GLY A 188 -11.40 -8.06 -5.76
CA GLY A 188 -10.20 -8.88 -5.81
C GLY A 188 -9.42 -8.79 -4.49
N TYR A 189 -8.98 -9.93 -3.96
CA TYR A 189 -8.11 -9.96 -2.79
C TYR A 189 -6.69 -9.51 -3.14
N ALA A 190 -6.08 -8.66 -2.30
CA ALA A 190 -4.73 -8.17 -2.49
C ALA A 190 -3.82 -8.64 -1.33
N ASN A 191 -2.90 -9.57 -1.61
CA ASN A 191 -1.89 -9.98 -0.62
C ASN A 191 -0.93 -8.82 -0.26
N GLN A 192 -0.68 -7.95 -1.22
CA GLN A 192 0.12 -6.76 -1.09
C GLN A 192 -0.51 -5.64 -1.91
N MET A 193 -0.56 -4.44 -1.33
CA MET A 193 -1.02 -3.22 -1.97
C MET A 193 -0.09 -2.07 -1.56
N GLN A 194 0.17 -1.13 -2.44
CA GLN A 194 0.96 0.06 -2.18
C GLN A 194 0.21 1.30 -2.66
N ILE A 195 0.32 2.40 -1.92
CA ILE A 195 -0.16 3.71 -2.32
C ILE A 195 1.06 4.63 -2.39
N SER A 196 1.36 5.16 -3.55
CA SER A 196 2.50 6.05 -3.79
C SER A 196 2.09 7.21 -4.68
N TYR A 197 2.82 8.32 -4.64
CA TYR A 197 2.59 9.39 -5.62
C TYR A 197 3.13 8.99 -6.99
N ALA A 198 2.35 9.24 -8.03
CA ALA A 198 2.74 9.16 -9.43
C ALA A 198 2.51 10.53 -10.08
N GLY A 199 3.50 11.00 -10.83
CA GLY A 199 3.43 12.26 -11.54
C GLY A 199 4.40 12.28 -12.71
N GLY A 200 4.09 13.05 -13.76
CA GLY A 200 4.89 13.02 -14.98
C GLY A 200 4.26 13.76 -16.15
N PHE A 201 5.03 13.96 -17.22
CA PHE A 201 4.57 14.73 -18.39
C PHE A 201 3.38 14.07 -19.13
N PHE A 202 3.18 12.77 -18.94
CA PHE A 202 2.15 11.97 -19.63
C PHE A 202 1.18 11.26 -18.68
N THR A 203 1.34 11.46 -17.37
CA THR A 203 0.47 10.88 -16.35
C THR A 203 -0.17 12.03 -15.60
N ASP A 204 -1.43 11.92 -15.22
CA ASP A 204 -1.97 12.90 -14.28
C ASP A 204 -1.13 12.87 -12.99
N ASP A 205 -1.08 13.97 -12.24
CA ASP A 205 -0.40 14.03 -10.94
C ASP A 205 -1.33 13.55 -9.81
N GLY A 206 -0.87 12.63 -8.96
CA GLY A 206 -1.66 12.17 -7.80
C GLY A 206 -1.17 10.88 -7.15
N ASN A 207 -1.86 10.45 -6.11
CA ASN A 207 -1.59 9.14 -5.50
C ASN A 207 -2.02 8.03 -6.48
N LYS A 208 -1.41 6.85 -6.40
CA LYS A 208 -1.67 5.66 -7.22
C LYS A 208 -1.75 4.44 -6.31
N ILE A 209 -2.69 3.53 -6.57
CA ILE A 209 -2.72 2.21 -5.92
C ILE A 209 -2.05 1.20 -6.84
N GLU A 210 -1.07 0.47 -6.32
CA GLU A 210 -0.44 -0.67 -6.97
C GLU A 210 -0.75 -1.94 -6.19
N PHE A 211 -1.18 -3.00 -6.88
CA PHE A 211 -1.50 -4.30 -6.29
C PHE A 211 -1.15 -5.40 -7.31
N GLY A 212 -0.61 -6.52 -6.85
CA GLY A 212 -0.25 -7.63 -7.75
C GLY A 212 1.05 -7.41 -8.56
N GLN A 213 1.11 -7.97 -9.77
CA GLN A 213 2.20 -7.67 -10.70
C GLN A 213 2.03 -6.23 -11.21
N PRO A 214 3.10 -5.53 -11.62
CA PRO A 214 2.94 -4.20 -12.19
C PRO A 214 2.10 -4.30 -13.46
N ALA A 215 0.86 -3.79 -13.41
CA ALA A 215 -0.03 -3.70 -14.56
C ALA A 215 0.71 -2.99 -15.70
N SER A 216 0.77 -3.63 -16.87
CA SER A 216 1.61 -3.18 -18.00
C SER A 216 1.09 -1.95 -18.73
N GLU A 217 0.00 -1.36 -18.26
CA GLU A 217 -0.56 -0.15 -18.84
C GLU A 217 -0.63 0.90 -17.74
N SER A 218 -0.16 2.10 -18.08
CA SER A 218 -0.09 3.28 -17.23
C SER A 218 -1.45 3.53 -16.56
N THR A 219 -1.63 2.98 -15.37
CA THR A 219 -2.80 3.27 -14.55
C THR A 219 -2.65 4.69 -14.03
N ASP A 220 -3.48 5.58 -14.56
CA ASP A 220 -3.68 6.92 -14.03
C ASP A 220 -4.18 6.85 -12.59
N ASN A 221 -3.96 7.95 -11.89
CA ASN A 221 -3.99 8.10 -10.43
C ASN A 221 -5.16 7.44 -9.71
N PHE A 222 -4.86 6.91 -8.53
CA PHE A 222 -5.77 6.88 -7.37
C PHE A 222 -6.12 8.32 -6.99
N GLN A 223 -7.06 8.89 -7.74
CA GLN A 223 -7.82 10.03 -7.28
C GLN A 223 -8.69 9.50 -6.16
N ASN A 224 -8.14 9.60 -4.97
CA ASN A 224 -8.74 9.11 -3.75
C ASN A 224 -10.05 9.87 -3.53
N GLY A 225 -11.14 9.38 -4.15
CA GLY A 225 -12.48 9.91 -3.94
C GLY A 225 -13.00 9.64 -2.53
N GLY A 226 -12.13 9.12 -1.65
CA GLY A 226 -12.33 9.11 -0.23
C GLY A 226 -13.28 8.01 0.21
N TYR A 227 -13.55 6.97 -0.58
CA TYR A 227 -14.40 5.86 -0.17
C TYR A 227 -13.62 4.56 -0.03
N LEU A 228 -14.03 3.76 0.95
CA LEU A 228 -13.67 2.36 1.13
C LEU A 228 -14.93 1.50 1.04
N PHE A 229 -14.76 0.26 0.63
CA PHE A 229 -15.86 -0.71 0.53
C PHE A 229 -15.57 -1.97 1.32
N LYS A 230 -16.53 -2.43 2.12
CA LYS A 230 -16.45 -3.69 2.85
C LYS A 230 -17.36 -4.71 2.18
N PRO A 231 -16.83 -5.67 1.39
CA PRO A 231 -17.64 -6.74 0.82
C PRO A 231 -18.07 -7.74 1.90
N SER A 232 -17.16 -8.11 2.79
CA SER A 232 -17.34 -9.22 3.72
C SER A 232 -16.57 -9.00 5.04
N PRO A 233 -16.83 -9.80 6.10
CA PRO A 233 -16.14 -9.65 7.38
C PRO A 233 -14.63 -9.79 7.24
N GLY A 234 -13.88 -8.85 7.81
CA GLY A 234 -12.41 -8.86 7.79
C GLY A 234 -11.76 -8.25 6.54
N PHE A 235 -12.53 -7.91 5.51
CA PHE A 235 -11.99 -7.34 4.26
C PHE A 235 -12.37 -5.86 4.10
N VAL A 236 -11.42 -5.05 3.65
CA VAL A 236 -11.67 -3.65 3.24
C VAL A 236 -11.02 -3.42 1.89
N CYS A 237 -11.84 -3.03 0.92
CA CYS A 237 -11.45 -2.81 -0.45
C CYS A 237 -11.21 -1.33 -0.73
N PHE A 238 -10.13 -1.09 -1.46
CA PHE A 238 -9.80 0.21 -2.02
C PHE A 238 -10.32 0.28 -3.47
N PHE A 239 -10.50 1.49 -3.97
CA PHE A 239 -10.90 1.74 -5.35
C PHE A 239 -9.70 2.29 -6.12
N PRO A 240 -8.93 1.45 -6.82
CA PRO A 240 -8.15 1.94 -7.94
C PRO A 240 -9.08 2.67 -8.91
N THR A 241 -8.63 3.82 -9.42
CA THR A 241 -9.39 4.64 -10.35
C THR A 241 -8.62 4.83 -11.64
N LYS A 242 -9.34 5.09 -12.72
CA LYS A 242 -8.80 5.69 -13.94
C LYS A 242 -9.30 7.12 -14.07
N LYS A 243 -8.69 7.89 -14.96
CA LYS A 243 -9.25 9.18 -15.38
C LYS A 243 -10.54 8.95 -16.15
N GLY A 244 -11.64 9.48 -15.64
CA GLY A 244 -12.96 9.42 -16.24
C GLY A 244 -13.11 10.21 -17.51
N ASP A 245 -14.08 9.78 -18.31
CA ASP A 245 -14.57 10.47 -19.50
C ASP A 245 -15.78 11.38 -19.19
N ASN A 246 -16.01 11.69 -17.91
CA ASN A 246 -17.18 12.37 -17.33
C ASN A 246 -18.44 11.50 -17.34
N SER A 247 -18.27 10.18 -17.29
CA SER A 247 -19.30 9.24 -16.93
C SER A 247 -18.74 8.17 -16.01
N CYS A 248 -19.52 7.82 -14.99
CA CYS A 248 -19.18 6.75 -14.08
C CYS A 248 -19.38 5.40 -14.78
N ASP A 249 -18.29 4.74 -15.17
CA ASP A 249 -18.33 3.37 -15.66
C ASP A 249 -17.30 2.44 -14.98
N GLY A 250 -17.43 1.14 -15.29
CA GLY A 250 -16.54 0.07 -14.82
C GLY A 250 -15.88 -0.69 -15.96
N ASP A 251 -15.74 -0.10 -17.14
CA ASP A 251 -15.52 -0.82 -18.40
C ASP A 251 -14.10 -1.40 -18.60
N ASN A 252 -13.28 -1.50 -17.54
CA ASN A 252 -11.94 -2.07 -17.67
C ASN A 252 -11.42 -2.84 -16.45
N ALA A 253 -10.30 -3.53 -16.67
CA ALA A 253 -9.64 -4.38 -15.67
C ALA A 253 -9.00 -3.61 -14.50
N TYR A 254 -8.89 -2.28 -14.62
CA TYR A 254 -7.96 -1.48 -13.84
C TYR A 254 -8.63 -0.59 -12.78
N GLY A 255 -9.95 -0.48 -12.79
CA GLY A 255 -10.69 0.26 -11.77
C GLY A 255 -11.97 0.88 -12.32
N LEU A 256 -12.67 1.58 -11.43
CA LEU A 256 -13.78 2.45 -11.82
C LEU A 256 -13.24 3.79 -12.32
N ASP A 257 -14.09 4.56 -12.98
CA ASP A 257 -13.82 5.97 -13.19
C ASP A 257 -13.76 6.75 -11.87
N ASN A 258 -12.96 7.82 -11.85
CA ASN A 258 -12.81 8.68 -10.67
C ASN A 258 -14.08 9.51 -10.38
N ASP A 259 -14.89 9.83 -11.39
CA ASP A 259 -16.20 10.47 -11.23
C ASP A 259 -17.19 9.59 -10.46
N CYS A 260 -17.12 8.25 -10.60
CA CYS A 260 -17.85 7.30 -9.75
C CYS A 260 -17.63 7.52 -8.24
N LEU A 261 -16.53 8.13 -7.82
CA LEU A 261 -16.21 8.36 -6.41
C LEU A 261 -16.32 9.82 -5.99
N THR A 262 -16.45 10.76 -6.93
CA THR A 262 -16.30 12.21 -6.64
C THR A 262 -17.51 13.04 -7.06
N ASP A 263 -18.29 12.63 -8.04
CA ASP A 263 -19.44 13.41 -8.53
C ASP A 263 -20.71 13.12 -7.71
N GLU A 264 -21.20 14.08 -6.93
CA GLU A 264 -22.45 13.90 -6.16
C GLU A 264 -23.72 14.08 -7.00
N THR A 265 -23.61 14.45 -8.27
CA THR A 265 -24.73 14.76 -9.17
C THR A 265 -25.06 13.62 -10.13
N GLU A 266 -24.13 12.70 -10.36
CA GLU A 266 -24.32 11.54 -11.22
C GLU A 266 -25.03 10.41 -10.46
N GLU A 267 -26.17 9.94 -10.98
CA GLU A 267 -27.02 8.96 -10.29
C GLU A 267 -26.34 7.60 -10.06
N GLU A 268 -25.29 7.32 -10.82
CA GLU A 268 -24.51 6.09 -10.77
C GLU A 268 -23.30 6.18 -9.83
N SER A 269 -22.97 7.38 -9.32
CA SER A 269 -21.83 7.55 -8.43
C SER A 269 -22.08 7.02 -7.01
N ILE A 270 -21.00 6.64 -6.32
CA ILE A 270 -21.03 6.22 -4.92
C ILE A 270 -21.55 7.33 -4.00
N PRO A 271 -21.06 8.59 -4.08
CA PRO A 271 -21.59 9.67 -3.26
C PRO A 271 -23.09 9.89 -3.43
N TYR A 272 -23.59 9.97 -4.67
CA TYR A 272 -25.01 10.18 -4.94
C TYR A 272 -25.85 9.06 -4.32
N LYS A 273 -25.45 7.80 -4.54
CA LYS A 273 -26.21 6.64 -4.05
C LYS A 273 -26.21 6.53 -2.54
N ILE A 274 -25.12 6.88 -1.87
CA ILE A 274 -25.08 6.94 -0.41
C ILE A 274 -26.06 8.03 0.09
N GLN A 275 -26.04 9.23 -0.49
CA GLN A 275 -26.93 10.33 -0.11
C GLN A 275 -28.42 9.98 -0.31
N HIS A 276 -28.73 9.16 -1.31
CA HIS A 276 -30.09 8.70 -1.62
C HIS A 276 -30.43 7.33 -0.99
N ALA A 277 -29.61 6.83 -0.06
CA ALA A 277 -29.79 5.55 0.63
C ALA A 277 -29.92 4.31 -0.29
N GLN A 278 -29.32 4.40 -1.48
CA GLN A 278 -29.19 3.32 -2.45
C GLN A 278 -27.92 2.48 -2.23
N LEU A 279 -26.97 2.94 -1.42
CA LEU A 279 -25.84 2.15 -0.94
C LEU A 279 -25.78 2.19 0.58
N ASN A 280 -25.30 1.10 1.18
CA ASN A 280 -25.24 0.96 2.64
C ASN A 280 -24.03 1.68 3.21
N TYR A 281 -24.22 2.50 4.24
CA TYR A 281 -23.11 3.02 5.04
C TYR A 281 -22.79 2.05 6.19
N CYS A 282 -21.50 1.90 6.55
CA CYS A 282 -21.10 0.89 7.56
C CYS A 282 -21.42 1.24 9.03
N TYR A 283 -22.00 2.41 9.33
CA TYR A 283 -22.46 2.77 10.69
C TYR A 283 -23.77 2.06 11.06
#